data_AF-A0A2G2B1N2-F1
#
_entry.id   AF-A0A2G2B1N2-F1
#
_cell.length_a   1.000
_cell.length_b   1.000
_cell.length_c   1.000
_cell.angle_alpha   90.00
_cell.angle_beta   90.00
_cell.angle_gamma   90.00
#
_symmetry.space_group_name_H-M   'P 1'
#
loop_
_entity.id
_entity.type
_entity.pdbx_description
1 polymer ?
#
loop_
_entity_poly.entity_id
_entity_poly.type
_entity_poly.pdbx_seq_one_letter_code
_entity_poly.pdbx_strand_id
1 'polypeptide(L)'
;MVLPILTTSDNEIIDGHVVVEAVRELGQKSVPCIWISHLDERQVRGLCIALNEIQETGSWDEPALKLELAYQLESNTDLTVLGVEAPELDNLFEISVGAGDGPDPADEAGQLPKPEAPVVAKLGDVWILGDHQIYCGNGRDVDSVLMLFGSQTADMVFTDPPYNVPVNGHVRAVTDHFDEFAEASGEMTPEEFTDFLSSILVATKQITSAGTLIYCFMDWRHLEEMQGAIRAVGFELLNLCVWVKPNGGMGSFYRSRHELREKRDVDENIKR
;
A
#
# COMPACT_ATOMS: atom_id res chain seq x y z
N MET A 1 29.32 -14.78 9.30
CA MET A 1 30.69 -14.34 8.95
C MET A 1 30.79 -12.90 9.40
N VAL A 2 31.67 -12.58 10.34
CA VAL A 2 31.68 -11.28 11.04
C VAL A 2 32.51 -10.26 10.25
N LEU A 3 32.11 -8.99 10.25
CA LEU A 3 32.89 -7.88 9.68
C LEU A 3 34.30 -7.84 10.31
N PRO A 4 35.38 -7.70 9.52
CA PRO A 4 36.72 -7.58 10.07
C PRO A 4 36.91 -6.23 10.76
N ILE A 5 37.62 -6.22 11.90
CA ILE A 5 37.99 -4.99 12.61
C ILE A 5 39.30 -4.41 12.04
N LEU A 6 39.49 -3.10 12.17
CA LEU A 6 40.76 -2.46 11.81
C LEU A 6 41.62 -2.32 13.06
N THR A 7 42.89 -2.73 13.00
CA THR A 7 43.82 -2.55 14.13
C THR A 7 45.18 -2.03 13.69
N THR A 8 45.89 -1.41 14.64
CA THR A 8 47.32 -1.08 14.52
C THR A 8 48.17 -2.34 14.68
N SER A 9 49.48 -2.22 14.41
CA SER A 9 50.47 -3.28 14.68
C SER A 9 50.59 -3.64 16.16
N ASP A 10 50.19 -2.75 17.06
CA ASP A 10 50.24 -2.94 18.51
C ASP A 10 48.92 -3.49 19.09
N ASN A 11 48.01 -3.93 18.21
CA ASN A 11 46.65 -4.43 18.53
C ASN A 11 45.70 -3.38 19.12
N GLU A 12 45.93 -2.09 18.85
CA GLU A 12 44.92 -1.06 19.15
C GLU A 12 43.83 -1.09 18.08
N ILE A 13 42.57 -1.03 18.50
CA ILE A 13 41.41 -1.05 17.59
C ILE A 13 41.24 0.36 17.02
N ILE A 14 41.25 0.46 15.69
CA ILE A 14 41.02 1.69 14.93
C ILE A 14 39.51 1.84 14.65
N ASP A 15 38.85 0.75 14.22
CA ASP A 15 37.42 0.70 13.91
C ASP A 15 36.87 -0.72 14.16
N GLY A 16 35.58 -0.82 14.47
CA GLY A 16 34.90 -2.08 14.79
C GLY A 16 34.84 -2.42 16.28
N HIS A 17 34.88 -1.41 17.17
CA HIS A 17 34.76 -1.60 18.63
C HIS A 17 33.46 -2.35 19.01
N VAL A 18 32.32 -1.98 18.40
CA VAL A 18 31.02 -2.64 18.61
C VAL A 18 31.04 -4.10 18.16
N VAL A 19 31.77 -4.41 17.08
CA VAL A 19 31.94 -5.78 16.59
C VAL A 19 32.71 -6.61 17.61
N VAL A 20 33.76 -6.06 18.24
CA VAL A 20 34.49 -6.76 19.31
C VAL A 20 33.62 -7.03 20.52
N GLU A 21 32.76 -6.08 20.90
CA GLU A 21 31.81 -6.25 22.00
C GLU A 21 30.77 -7.33 21.69
N ALA A 22 30.16 -7.29 20.50
CA ALA A 22 29.19 -8.30 20.06
C ALA A 22 29.81 -9.71 19.99
N VAL A 23 31.03 -9.85 19.44
CA VAL A 23 31.76 -11.12 19.39
C VAL A 23 32.06 -11.65 20.80
N ARG A 24 32.37 -10.75 21.75
CA ARG A 24 32.62 -11.10 23.16
C ARG A 24 31.34 -11.60 23.84
N GLU A 25 30.19 -10.95 23.61
CA GLU A 25 28.89 -11.40 24.13
C GLU A 25 28.46 -12.75 23.54
N LEU A 26 28.77 -13.00 22.27
CA LEU A 26 28.55 -14.28 21.60
C LEU A 26 29.54 -15.38 22.03
N GLY A 27 30.45 -15.11 22.98
CA GLY A 27 31.40 -16.08 23.53
C GLY A 27 32.52 -16.51 22.57
N GLN A 28 32.74 -15.75 21.49
CA GLN A 28 33.79 -16.04 20.53
C GLN A 28 35.15 -15.52 21.02
N LYS A 29 36.21 -16.31 20.75
CA LYS A 29 37.58 -16.01 21.20
C LYS A 29 38.42 -15.22 20.20
N SER A 30 37.94 -15.07 18.97
CA SER A 30 38.69 -14.46 17.88
C SER A 30 37.74 -13.76 16.92
N VAL A 31 38.16 -12.60 16.42
CA VAL A 31 37.49 -11.84 15.36
C VAL A 31 38.46 -11.61 14.21
N PRO A 32 38.02 -11.66 12.94
CA PRO A 32 38.87 -11.28 11.82
C PRO A 32 39.37 -9.84 11.98
N CYS A 33 40.64 -9.58 11.68
CA CYS A 33 41.23 -8.25 11.73
C CYS A 33 42.02 -7.94 10.45
N ILE A 34 42.01 -6.66 10.08
CA ILE A 34 42.87 -6.10 9.03
C ILE A 34 43.90 -5.21 9.72
N TRP A 35 45.17 -5.57 9.57
CA TRP A 35 46.29 -4.82 10.12
C TRP A 35 46.69 -3.65 9.23
N ILE A 36 46.62 -2.45 9.79
CA ILE A 36 47.03 -1.22 9.12
C ILE A 36 48.41 -0.81 9.65
N SER A 37 49.45 -1.42 9.09
CA SER A 37 50.85 -1.19 9.50
C SER A 37 51.57 -0.09 8.72
N HIS A 38 50.92 0.52 7.73
CA HIS A 38 51.52 1.48 6.81
C HIS A 38 51.20 2.94 7.14
N LEU A 39 50.37 3.18 8.16
CA LEU A 39 49.98 4.52 8.60
C LEU A 39 50.76 4.93 9.85
N ASP A 40 51.16 6.19 9.90
CA ASP A 40 51.73 6.80 11.11
C ASP A 40 50.63 7.17 12.14
N GLU A 41 51.03 7.49 13.37
CA GLU A 41 50.10 7.80 14.46
C GLU A 41 49.12 8.93 14.12
N ARG A 42 49.59 9.94 13.36
CA ARG A 42 48.75 11.08 12.95
C ARG A 42 47.70 10.63 11.94
N GLN A 43 48.09 9.79 10.98
CA GLN A 43 47.19 9.21 9.98
C GLN A 43 46.18 8.26 10.59
N VAL A 44 46.57 7.44 11.58
CA VAL A 44 45.65 6.57 12.33
C VAL A 44 44.58 7.40 13.05
N ARG A 45 44.99 8.47 13.76
CA ARG A 45 44.04 9.38 14.43
C ARG A 45 43.09 10.06 13.44
N GLY A 46 43.59 10.48 12.28
CA GLY A 46 42.75 11.05 11.22
C GLY A 46 41.77 10.04 10.63
N LEU A 47 42.20 8.80 10.45
CA LEU A 47 41.38 7.69 9.97
C LEU A 47 40.24 7.37 10.95
N CYS A 48 40.51 7.35 12.26
CA CYS A 48 39.47 7.18 13.28
C CYS A 48 38.35 8.22 13.15
N ILE A 49 38.73 9.50 12.97
CA ILE A 49 37.75 10.59 12.81
C ILE A 49 36.96 10.41 11.52
N ALA A 50 37.64 10.15 10.40
CA ALA A 50 36.98 9.99 9.11
C ALA A 50 36.01 8.80 9.07
N LEU A 51 36.36 7.67 9.69
CA LEU A 51 35.47 6.50 9.74
C LEU A 51 34.24 6.76 10.61
N ASN A 52 34.40 7.41 11.76
CA ASN A 52 33.26 7.82 12.59
C ASN A 52 32.36 8.82 11.85
N GLU A 53 32.95 9.80 11.17
CA GLU A 53 32.20 10.80 10.38
C GLU A 53 31.46 10.13 9.20
N ILE A 54 32.06 9.16 8.51
CA ILE A 54 31.39 8.38 7.44
C ILE A 54 30.22 7.56 8.00
N GLN A 55 30.37 6.97 9.19
CA GLN A 55 29.27 6.25 9.85
C GLN A 55 28.15 7.20 10.30
N GLU A 56 28.48 8.43 10.73
CA GLU A 56 27.51 9.44 11.15
C GLU A 56 26.83 10.18 9.98
N THR A 57 27.51 10.32 8.84
CA THR A 57 27.02 11.10 7.68
C THR A 57 26.66 10.26 6.45
N GLY A 58 26.83 8.93 6.54
CA GLY A 58 26.49 8.01 5.47
C GLY A 58 25.00 8.04 5.15
N SER A 59 24.65 8.37 3.91
CA SER A 59 23.28 8.28 3.41
C SER A 59 23.07 6.94 2.73
N TRP A 60 21.94 6.31 3.00
CA TRP A 60 21.52 5.11 2.28
C TRP A 60 21.15 5.46 0.82
N ASP A 61 21.51 4.57 -0.10
CA ASP A 61 20.84 4.54 -1.41
C ASP A 61 19.46 3.90 -1.18
N GLU A 62 18.44 4.73 -0.97
CA GLU A 62 17.09 4.27 -0.65
C GLU A 62 16.52 3.28 -1.68
N PRO A 63 16.65 3.49 -3.01
CA PRO A 63 16.28 2.49 -4.00
C PRO A 63 16.96 1.13 -3.82
N ALA A 64 18.28 1.11 -3.62
CA ALA A 64 19.03 -0.14 -3.46
C ALA A 64 18.70 -0.84 -2.12
N LEU A 65 18.53 -0.07 -1.04
CA LEU A 65 18.16 -0.59 0.27
C LEU A 65 16.77 -1.25 0.24
N LYS A 66 15.80 -0.63 -0.44
CA LYS A 66 14.45 -1.19 -0.63
C LYS A 66 14.50 -2.54 -1.35
N LEU A 67 15.32 -2.67 -2.39
CA LEU A 67 15.46 -3.91 -3.15
C LEU A 67 16.05 -5.04 -2.30
N GLU A 68 17.11 -4.75 -1.54
CA GLU A 68 17.75 -5.75 -0.68
C GLU A 68 16.80 -6.19 0.44
N LEU A 69 16.10 -5.25 1.06
CA LEU A 69 15.13 -5.54 2.10
C LEU A 69 13.94 -6.36 1.59
N ALA A 70 13.45 -6.10 0.37
CA ALA A 70 12.43 -6.91 -0.28
C ALA A 70 12.90 -8.36 -0.49
N TYR A 71 14.16 -8.56 -0.93
CA TYR A 71 14.75 -9.89 -1.08
C TYR A 71 14.88 -10.65 0.26
N GLN A 72 15.27 -9.96 1.33
CA GLN A 72 15.36 -10.55 2.67
C GLN A 72 13.97 -10.94 3.21
N LEU A 73 12.93 -10.17 2.90
CA LEU A 73 11.54 -10.49 3.21
C LEU A 73 11.04 -11.74 2.50
N GLU A 74 11.30 -11.86 1.19
CA GLU A 74 10.97 -13.08 0.41
C GLU A 74 11.66 -14.32 0.97
N SER A 75 12.84 -14.13 1.57
CA SER A 75 13.63 -15.19 2.20
C SER A 75 13.20 -15.53 3.64
N ASN A 76 12.11 -14.92 4.15
CA ASN A 76 11.64 -15.05 5.55
C ASN A 76 12.68 -14.66 6.61
N THR A 77 13.56 -13.70 6.32
CA THR A 77 14.52 -13.18 7.30
C THR A 77 13.83 -12.29 8.32
N ASP A 78 14.16 -12.46 9.60
CA ASP A 78 13.72 -11.54 10.66
C ASP A 78 14.46 -10.20 10.54
N LEU A 79 13.77 -9.18 10.02
CA LEU A 79 14.33 -7.86 9.79
C LEU A 79 14.62 -7.09 11.09
N THR A 80 14.04 -7.51 12.24
CA THR A 80 14.34 -6.87 13.54
C THR A 80 15.80 -7.06 13.96
N VAL A 81 16.47 -8.07 13.39
CA VAL A 81 17.90 -8.35 13.62
C VAL A 81 18.81 -7.37 12.85
N LEU A 82 18.29 -6.65 11.86
CA LEU A 82 19.07 -5.72 11.04
C LEU A 82 19.28 -4.35 11.70
N GLY A 83 18.71 -4.13 12.90
CA GLY A 83 18.85 -2.87 13.63
C GLY A 83 18.12 -1.70 12.99
N VAL A 84 17.20 -1.97 12.06
CA VAL A 84 16.32 -0.96 11.47
C VAL A 84 15.09 -0.85 12.37
N GLU A 85 14.82 0.35 12.86
CA GLU A 85 13.67 0.57 13.73
C GLU A 85 12.35 0.40 12.95
N ALA A 86 11.32 -0.14 13.60
CA ALA A 86 10.03 -0.42 12.95
C ALA A 86 9.42 0.78 12.19
N PRO A 87 9.51 2.04 12.68
CA PRO A 87 9.02 3.21 11.95
C PRO A 87 9.83 3.54 10.68
N GLU A 88 11.13 3.20 10.66
CA GLU A 88 12.00 3.43 9.50
C GLU A 88 11.73 2.40 8.41
N LEU A 89 11.45 1.14 8.81
CA LEU A 89 10.98 0.10 7.90
C LEU A 89 9.63 0.49 7.29
N ASP A 90 8.70 1.03 8.09
CA ASP A 90 7.39 1.49 7.61
C ASP A 90 7.52 2.55 6.49
N ASN A 91 8.26 3.63 6.73
CA ASN A 91 8.52 4.68 5.71
C ASN A 91 9.18 4.14 4.43
N LEU A 92 9.99 3.09 4.58
CA LEU A 92 10.72 2.50 3.47
C LEU A 92 9.86 1.51 2.66
N PHE A 93 8.88 0.86 3.32
CA PHE A 93 8.01 -0.17 2.76
C PHE A 93 6.56 0.24 2.52
N GLU A 94 6.13 1.48 2.72
CA GLU A 94 4.77 1.92 2.32
C GLU A 94 4.45 1.72 0.82
N ILE A 95 5.42 1.27 0.00
CA ILE A 95 5.42 1.43 -1.46
C ILE A 95 5.50 0.11 -2.24
N SER A 96 4.68 -0.88 -1.93
CA SER A 96 4.40 -1.96 -2.90
C SER A 96 2.96 -2.46 -2.79
N VAL A 97 2.01 -1.59 -3.14
CA VAL A 97 0.65 -2.03 -3.44
C VAL A 97 0.68 -2.58 -4.88
N GLY A 98 0.61 -3.91 -5.05
CA GLY A 98 0.22 -4.51 -6.34
C GLY A 98 0.98 -5.75 -6.85
N ALA A 99 2.17 -6.09 -6.35
CA ALA A 99 2.93 -7.24 -6.88
C ALA A 99 2.63 -8.54 -6.11
N GLY A 100 1.38 -9.01 -6.17
CA GLY A 100 0.89 -10.06 -5.27
C GLY A 100 0.33 -11.34 -5.90
N ASP A 101 -0.05 -11.33 -7.17
CA ASP A 101 -0.56 -12.51 -7.85
C ASP A 101 0.03 -12.59 -9.26
N GLY A 102 0.38 -13.80 -9.69
CA GLY A 102 0.72 -14.04 -11.09
C GLY A 102 -0.44 -13.62 -12.00
N PRO A 103 -0.19 -13.33 -13.29
CA PRO A 103 -1.22 -12.81 -14.19
C PRO A 103 -2.46 -13.72 -14.18
N ASP A 104 -3.63 -13.16 -13.82
CA ASP A 104 -4.90 -13.85 -13.97
C ASP A 104 -5.16 -14.00 -15.47
N PRO A 105 -5.47 -15.19 -15.99
CA PRO A 105 -5.90 -15.35 -17.38
C PRO A 105 -7.08 -14.46 -17.78
N ALA A 106 -7.90 -14.00 -16.82
CA ALA A 106 -8.96 -13.02 -17.03
C ALA A 106 -8.45 -11.58 -17.23
N ASP A 107 -7.22 -11.28 -16.80
CA ASP A 107 -6.53 -10.00 -17.00
C ASP A 107 -5.77 -9.93 -18.34
N GLU A 108 -5.81 -11.00 -19.14
CA GLU A 108 -5.45 -10.95 -20.57
C GLU A 108 -6.52 -10.16 -21.35
N ALA A 109 -6.65 -8.87 -21.03
CA ALA A 109 -7.23 -7.91 -21.95
C ALA A 109 -6.42 -8.02 -23.26
N GLY A 110 -7.09 -8.12 -24.40
CA GLY A 110 -6.43 -8.05 -25.71
C GLY A 110 -5.60 -6.76 -25.84
N GLN A 111 -4.95 -6.53 -26.99
CA GLN A 111 -4.15 -5.31 -27.19
C GLN A 111 -4.92 -4.05 -26.78
N LEU A 112 -4.56 -3.49 -25.64
CA LEU A 112 -5.12 -2.24 -25.16
C LEU A 112 -4.74 -1.14 -26.17
N PRO A 113 -5.65 -0.21 -26.48
CA PRO A 113 -5.32 0.92 -27.31
C PRO A 113 -4.15 1.69 -26.69
N LYS A 114 -3.25 2.19 -27.53
CA LYS A 114 -2.12 3.01 -27.07
C LYS A 114 -2.65 4.26 -26.35
N PRO A 115 -1.90 4.85 -25.40
CA PRO A 115 -2.31 6.08 -24.71
C PRO A 115 -2.68 7.24 -25.65
N GLU A 116 -2.11 7.29 -26.86
CA GLU A 116 -2.41 8.34 -27.86
C GLU A 116 -3.62 8.04 -28.75
N ALA A 117 -4.32 6.92 -28.51
CA ALA A 117 -5.52 6.58 -29.25
C ALA A 117 -6.62 7.63 -29.01
N PRO A 118 -7.45 7.97 -30.01
CA PRO A 118 -8.52 8.92 -29.83
C PRO A 118 -9.51 8.42 -28.78
N VAL A 119 -9.83 9.28 -27.80
CA VAL A 119 -10.88 9.00 -26.82
C VAL A 119 -12.22 8.93 -27.56
N VAL A 120 -12.84 7.75 -27.56
CA VAL A 120 -14.12 7.50 -28.24
C VAL A 120 -15.32 7.62 -27.31
N ALA A 121 -15.13 7.43 -26.00
CA ALA A 121 -16.16 7.52 -24.99
C ALA A 121 -16.48 8.98 -24.62
N LYS A 122 -17.77 9.31 -24.52
CA LYS A 122 -18.27 10.60 -24.05
C LYS A 122 -19.24 10.40 -22.90
N LEU A 123 -19.30 11.38 -22.01
CA LEU A 123 -20.29 11.42 -20.94
C LEU A 123 -21.70 11.30 -21.53
N GLY A 124 -22.50 10.37 -21.01
CA GLY A 124 -23.83 10.07 -21.50
C GLY A 124 -23.90 8.92 -22.51
N ASP A 125 -22.76 8.41 -23.00
CA ASP A 125 -22.75 7.26 -23.91
C ASP A 125 -23.20 5.99 -23.17
N VAL A 126 -24.08 5.22 -23.82
CA VAL A 126 -24.55 3.90 -23.38
C VAL A 126 -24.18 2.87 -24.44
N TRP A 127 -23.41 1.86 -24.06
CA TRP A 127 -23.09 0.70 -24.89
C TRP A 127 -23.90 -0.51 -24.44
N ILE A 128 -24.57 -1.17 -25.39
CA ILE A 128 -25.36 -2.38 -25.16
C ILE A 128 -24.58 -3.58 -25.71
N LEU A 129 -24.26 -4.53 -24.83
CA LEU A 129 -23.46 -5.72 -25.08
C LEU A 129 -24.29 -6.97 -24.79
N GLY A 130 -25.31 -7.20 -25.61
CA GLY A 130 -26.32 -8.24 -25.37
C GLY A 130 -27.15 -7.89 -24.14
N ASP A 131 -27.10 -8.74 -23.12
CA ASP A 131 -27.80 -8.53 -21.84
C ASP A 131 -27.04 -7.56 -20.91
N HIS A 132 -25.81 -7.15 -21.28
CA HIS A 132 -24.98 -6.24 -20.48
C HIS A 132 -25.02 -4.82 -21.01
N GLN A 133 -24.82 -3.85 -20.12
CA GLN A 133 -24.78 -2.44 -20.46
C GLN A 133 -23.58 -1.77 -19.79
N ILE A 134 -22.97 -0.82 -20.50
CA ILE A 134 -21.92 0.04 -19.98
C ILE A 134 -22.37 1.48 -20.19
N TYR A 135 -22.24 2.31 -19.16
CA TYR A 135 -22.56 3.73 -19.21
C TYR A 135 -21.35 4.57 -18.84
N CYS A 136 -21.02 5.58 -19.65
CA CYS A 136 -20.02 6.58 -19.30
C CYS A 136 -20.69 7.72 -18.52
N GLY A 137 -20.53 7.70 -17.20
CA GLY A 137 -21.20 8.60 -16.26
C GLY A 137 -20.39 8.90 -15.01
N ASN A 138 -20.99 9.63 -14.07
CA ASN A 138 -20.44 9.81 -12.73
C ASN A 138 -21.17 8.89 -11.75
N GLY A 139 -20.44 8.01 -11.05
CA GLY A 139 -21.01 7.07 -10.07
C GLY A 139 -21.61 7.73 -8.81
N ARG A 140 -21.32 9.02 -8.57
CA ARG A 140 -21.91 9.83 -7.48
C ARG A 140 -23.21 10.51 -7.87
N ASP A 141 -23.50 10.56 -9.17
CA ASP A 141 -24.66 11.26 -9.70
C ASP A 141 -25.86 10.32 -9.82
N VAL A 142 -26.97 10.73 -9.23
CA VAL A 142 -28.24 9.99 -9.25
C VAL A 142 -28.75 9.84 -10.69
N ASP A 143 -28.66 10.90 -11.50
CA ASP A 143 -29.18 10.89 -12.86
C ASP A 143 -28.38 9.92 -13.74
N SER A 144 -27.06 9.86 -13.53
CA SER A 144 -26.16 8.91 -14.16
C SER A 144 -26.54 7.45 -13.87
N VAL A 145 -26.76 7.11 -12.60
CA VAL A 145 -27.09 5.74 -12.19
C VAL A 145 -28.51 5.36 -12.67
N LEU A 146 -29.47 6.29 -12.62
CA LEU A 146 -30.81 6.08 -13.13
C LEU A 146 -30.87 5.94 -14.66
N MET A 147 -30.00 6.60 -15.42
CA MET A 147 -29.94 6.40 -16.88
C MET A 147 -29.49 4.98 -17.24
N LEU A 148 -28.59 4.38 -16.47
CA LEU A 148 -28.16 3.00 -16.69
C LEU A 148 -29.27 1.99 -16.32
N PHE A 149 -29.98 2.21 -15.22
CA PHE A 149 -30.97 1.24 -14.72
C PHE A 149 -32.39 1.44 -15.25
N GLY A 150 -32.74 2.66 -15.67
CA GLY A 150 -34.10 3.03 -16.04
C GLY A 150 -35.06 2.81 -14.87
N SER A 151 -35.99 1.87 -15.04
CA SER A 151 -36.97 1.49 -14.00
C SER A 151 -36.62 0.21 -13.24
N GLN A 152 -35.43 -0.36 -13.47
CA GLN A 152 -35.01 -1.61 -12.85
C GLN A 152 -34.26 -1.34 -11.54
N THR A 153 -34.18 -2.36 -10.69
CA THR A 153 -33.36 -2.36 -9.47
C THR A 153 -32.27 -3.43 -9.56
N ALA A 154 -31.19 -3.23 -8.83
CA ALA A 154 -30.12 -4.19 -8.68
C ALA A 154 -30.46 -5.22 -7.60
N ASP A 155 -30.25 -6.50 -7.88
CA ASP A 155 -30.20 -7.53 -6.83
C ASP A 155 -28.90 -7.44 -6.02
N MET A 156 -27.82 -6.95 -6.67
CA MET A 156 -26.50 -6.84 -6.08
C MET A 156 -25.70 -5.69 -6.69
N VAL A 157 -24.95 -4.97 -5.87
CA VAL A 157 -24.05 -3.88 -6.29
C VAL A 157 -22.65 -4.18 -5.80
N PHE A 158 -21.66 -4.03 -6.68
CA PHE A 158 -20.24 -4.02 -6.31
C PHE A 158 -19.67 -2.66 -6.67
N THR A 159 -18.99 -2.03 -5.71
CA THR A 159 -18.36 -0.72 -5.91
C THR A 159 -17.04 -0.65 -5.16
N ASP A 160 -16.03 -0.15 -5.84
CA ASP A 160 -14.68 0.07 -5.33
C ASP A 160 -14.36 1.57 -5.52
N PRO A 161 -14.90 2.45 -4.65
CA PRO A 161 -14.66 3.88 -4.76
C PRO A 161 -13.18 4.21 -4.48
N PRO A 162 -12.65 5.36 -4.92
CA PRO A 162 -11.30 5.77 -4.56
C PRO A 162 -11.14 5.92 -3.03
N TYR A 163 -9.97 5.55 -2.50
CA TYR A 163 -9.73 5.47 -1.05
C TYR A 163 -9.18 6.77 -0.45
N ASN A 164 -9.21 7.90 -1.15
CA ASN A 164 -8.62 9.16 -0.67
C ASN A 164 -7.14 9.02 -0.29
N VAL A 165 -6.38 8.33 -1.14
CA VAL A 165 -4.95 8.07 -0.97
C VAL A 165 -4.25 8.38 -2.28
N PRO A 166 -3.12 9.11 -2.27
CA PRO A 166 -2.40 9.44 -3.50
C PRO A 166 -2.00 8.20 -4.30
N VAL A 167 -2.13 8.23 -5.62
CA VAL A 167 -1.69 7.14 -6.50
C VAL A 167 -0.16 7.07 -6.51
N ASN A 168 0.50 8.20 -6.75
CA ASN A 168 1.96 8.27 -6.74
C ASN A 168 2.48 8.12 -5.31
N GLY A 169 3.42 7.20 -5.12
CA GLY A 169 3.95 6.86 -3.80
C GLY A 169 3.21 5.72 -3.09
N HIS A 170 2.07 5.26 -3.62
CA HIS A 170 1.37 4.06 -3.11
C HIS A 170 1.31 2.94 -4.16
N VAL A 171 1.19 3.28 -5.45
CA VAL A 171 1.24 2.31 -6.56
C VAL A 171 2.64 2.28 -7.17
N ARG A 172 3.28 1.11 -7.20
CA ARG A 172 4.50 0.87 -7.99
C ARG A 172 4.21 -0.13 -9.10
N ALA A 173 4.03 0.38 -10.31
CA ALA A 173 4.18 -0.41 -11.53
C ALA A 173 5.40 0.10 -12.32
N VAL A 174 5.69 -0.52 -13.47
CA VAL A 174 6.93 -0.38 -14.28
C VAL A 174 7.26 1.06 -14.73
N THR A 175 6.37 2.03 -14.49
CA THR A 175 6.51 3.44 -14.83
C THR A 175 6.66 4.31 -13.58
N ASP A 176 7.60 5.26 -13.63
CA ASP A 176 7.98 6.12 -12.49
C ASP A 176 6.89 7.12 -12.04
N HIS A 177 5.80 7.30 -12.81
CA HIS A 177 4.74 8.25 -12.51
C HIS A 177 3.40 7.83 -13.13
N PHE A 178 2.31 8.00 -12.38
CA PHE A 178 0.93 7.80 -12.84
C PHE A 178 0.15 9.11 -12.73
N ASP A 179 -0.88 9.29 -13.56
CA ASP A 179 -1.86 10.34 -13.31
C ASP A 179 -2.64 10.01 -12.03
N GLU A 180 -2.90 11.02 -11.19
CA GLU A 180 -3.72 10.89 -9.99
C GLU A 180 -5.20 10.66 -10.35
N PHE A 181 -5.98 10.10 -9.40
CA PHE A 181 -7.42 10.09 -9.56
C PHE A 181 -7.96 11.52 -9.62
N ALA A 182 -9.03 11.72 -10.38
CA ALA A 182 -9.66 13.03 -10.52
C ALA A 182 -10.26 13.56 -9.20
N GLU A 183 -10.61 12.66 -8.28
CA GLU A 183 -11.18 12.94 -6.96
C GLU A 183 -10.71 11.86 -5.97
N ALA A 184 -10.63 12.22 -4.68
CA ALA A 184 -10.27 11.32 -3.58
C ALA A 184 -8.93 10.63 -3.83
N SER A 185 -7.90 11.44 -4.04
CA SER A 185 -6.48 11.10 -4.17
C SER A 185 -5.64 11.65 -3.02
N GLY A 186 -6.23 11.79 -1.82
CA GLY A 186 -5.55 12.23 -0.59
C GLY A 186 -5.81 13.68 -0.20
N GLU A 187 -6.61 14.41 -0.97
CA GLU A 187 -6.90 15.81 -0.74
C GLU A 187 -8.02 16.07 0.27
N MET A 188 -8.90 15.08 0.53
CA MET A 188 -10.12 15.29 1.32
C MET A 188 -9.89 15.10 2.82
N THR A 189 -10.51 15.94 3.66
CA THR A 189 -10.60 15.67 5.11
C THR A 189 -11.52 14.47 5.38
N PRO A 190 -11.50 13.89 6.61
CA PRO A 190 -12.41 12.80 6.96
C PRO A 190 -13.89 13.15 6.75
N GLU A 191 -14.30 14.40 7.03
CA GLU A 191 -15.66 14.87 6.81
C GLU A 191 -15.98 14.96 5.31
N GLU A 192 -15.09 15.57 4.52
CA GLU A 192 -15.26 15.68 3.07
C GLU A 192 -15.31 14.30 2.41
N PHE A 193 -14.49 13.36 2.86
CA PHE A 193 -14.47 12.00 2.35
C PHE A 193 -15.72 11.20 2.77
N THR A 194 -16.22 11.41 3.99
CA THR A 194 -17.51 10.84 4.42
C THR A 194 -18.66 11.34 3.55
N ASP A 195 -18.67 12.62 3.21
CA ASP A 195 -19.67 13.21 2.30
C ASP A 195 -19.53 12.67 0.87
N PHE A 196 -18.29 12.51 0.40
CA PHE A 196 -17.99 11.88 -0.89
C PHE A 196 -18.56 10.45 -0.96
N LEU A 197 -18.24 9.59 0.02
CA LEU A 197 -18.77 8.23 0.10
C LEU A 197 -20.30 8.22 0.24
N SER A 198 -20.86 9.14 1.02
CA SER A 198 -22.32 9.28 1.16
C SER A 198 -22.98 9.56 -0.17
N SER A 199 -22.39 10.41 -1.02
CA SER A 199 -22.95 10.72 -2.35
C SER A 199 -23.04 9.48 -3.26
N ILE A 200 -22.01 8.61 -3.23
CA ILE A 200 -22.02 7.32 -3.96
C ILE A 200 -23.14 6.43 -3.45
N LEU A 201 -23.31 6.34 -2.13
CA LEU A 201 -24.34 5.50 -1.52
C LEU A 201 -25.75 6.05 -1.74
N VAL A 202 -25.94 7.37 -1.79
CA VAL A 202 -27.21 7.99 -2.15
C VAL A 202 -27.61 7.65 -3.58
N ALA A 203 -26.67 7.74 -4.53
CA ALA A 203 -26.91 7.34 -5.92
C ALA A 203 -27.22 5.85 -6.03
N THR A 204 -26.45 5.01 -5.33
CA THR A 204 -26.67 3.56 -5.24
C THR A 204 -28.06 3.23 -4.70
N LYS A 205 -28.54 3.96 -3.68
CA LYS A 205 -29.86 3.72 -3.08
C LYS A 205 -31.01 3.82 -4.08
N GLN A 206 -30.88 4.67 -5.10
CA GLN A 206 -31.95 4.89 -6.09
C GLN A 206 -32.22 3.66 -6.96
N ILE A 207 -31.25 2.74 -7.07
CA ILE A 207 -31.36 1.51 -7.86
C ILE A 207 -31.46 0.27 -6.98
N THR A 208 -31.72 0.43 -5.68
CA THR A 208 -31.79 -0.69 -4.74
C THR A 208 -33.23 -0.93 -4.27
N SER A 209 -33.53 -2.17 -3.90
CA SER A 209 -34.78 -2.58 -3.27
C SER A 209 -34.50 -3.41 -2.02
N ALA A 210 -35.52 -3.71 -1.22
CA ALA A 210 -35.35 -4.59 -0.07
C ALA A 210 -34.76 -5.96 -0.49
N GLY A 211 -33.70 -6.39 0.19
CA GLY A 211 -32.94 -7.59 -0.15
C GLY A 211 -31.75 -7.36 -1.09
N THR A 212 -31.55 -6.15 -1.63
CA THR A 212 -30.39 -5.84 -2.47
C THR A 212 -29.10 -5.90 -1.66
N LEU A 213 -28.13 -6.68 -2.14
CA LEU A 213 -26.81 -6.79 -1.50
C LEU A 213 -25.82 -5.79 -2.06
N ILE A 214 -25.36 -4.85 -1.24
CA ILE A 214 -24.32 -3.89 -1.65
C ILE A 214 -22.99 -4.31 -1.06
N TYR A 215 -21.98 -4.38 -1.92
CA TYR A 215 -20.59 -4.64 -1.59
C TYR A 215 -19.74 -3.43 -1.92
N CYS A 216 -19.27 -2.76 -0.88
CA CYS A 216 -18.35 -1.63 -1.00
C CYS A 216 -16.98 -2.06 -0.50
N PHE A 217 -15.97 -1.90 -1.35
CA PHE A 217 -14.57 -2.13 -0.98
C PHE A 217 -14.00 -0.86 -0.34
N MET A 218 -13.20 -1.05 0.71
CA MET A 218 -12.48 0.00 1.41
C MET A 218 -11.30 -0.63 2.17
N ASP A 219 -10.30 0.17 2.49
CA ASP A 219 -9.26 -0.23 3.43
C ASP A 219 -9.62 0.09 4.89
N TRP A 220 -8.76 -0.34 5.81
CA TRP A 220 -8.98 -0.19 7.24
C TRP A 220 -8.91 1.27 7.74
N ARG A 221 -8.22 2.17 7.01
CA ARG A 221 -8.00 3.57 7.40
C ARG A 221 -9.31 4.35 7.36
N HIS A 222 -10.16 4.02 6.40
CA HIS A 222 -11.40 4.74 6.14
C HIS A 222 -12.67 4.02 6.60
N LEU A 223 -12.54 3.08 7.55
CA LEU A 223 -13.69 2.36 8.10
C LEU A 223 -14.67 3.30 8.83
N GLU A 224 -14.16 4.33 9.49
CA GLU A 224 -15.01 5.26 10.23
C GLU A 224 -15.88 6.08 9.27
N GLU A 225 -15.28 6.63 8.22
CA GLU A 225 -15.91 7.42 7.17
C GLU A 225 -16.92 6.57 6.38
N MET A 226 -16.54 5.35 6.01
CA MET A 226 -17.45 4.41 5.34
C MET A 226 -18.66 4.09 6.21
N GLN A 227 -18.46 3.77 7.49
CA GLN A 227 -19.57 3.53 8.42
C GLN A 227 -20.41 4.77 8.67
N GLY A 228 -19.80 5.96 8.70
CA GLY A 228 -20.48 7.24 8.74
C GLY A 228 -21.43 7.41 7.56
N ALA A 229 -20.94 7.18 6.36
CA ALA A 229 -21.71 7.26 5.12
C ALA A 229 -22.87 6.25 5.08
N ILE A 230 -22.63 5.00 5.50
CA ILE A 230 -23.68 3.96 5.61
C ILE A 230 -24.83 4.42 6.51
N ARG A 231 -24.48 4.89 7.71
CA ARG A 231 -25.47 5.36 8.69
C ARG A 231 -26.25 6.57 8.16
N ALA A 232 -25.57 7.50 7.50
CA ALA A 232 -26.18 8.70 6.93
C ALA A 232 -27.23 8.35 5.86
N VAL A 233 -26.95 7.35 5.02
CA VAL A 233 -27.87 6.90 3.95
C VAL A 233 -28.96 5.95 4.47
N GLY A 234 -28.80 5.41 5.68
CA GLY A 234 -29.73 4.50 6.32
C GLY A 234 -29.65 3.07 5.77
N PHE A 235 -28.48 2.65 5.31
CA PHE A 235 -28.21 1.24 5.03
C PHE A 235 -27.80 0.51 6.31
N GLU A 236 -28.01 -0.80 6.33
CA GLU A 236 -27.53 -1.65 7.42
C GLU A 236 -26.23 -2.35 7.02
N LEU A 237 -25.22 -2.29 7.89
CA LEU A 237 -24.02 -3.09 7.76
C LEU A 237 -24.30 -4.52 8.23
N LEU A 238 -24.38 -5.47 7.29
CA LEU A 238 -24.61 -6.89 7.61
C LEU A 238 -23.35 -7.60 8.06
N ASN A 239 -22.22 -7.35 7.38
CA ASN A 239 -20.97 -8.02 7.67
C ASN A 239 -19.77 -7.28 7.08
N LEU A 240 -18.59 -7.58 7.61
CA LEU A 240 -17.30 -7.14 7.14
C LEU A 240 -16.53 -8.34 6.58
N CYS A 241 -16.49 -8.46 5.26
CA CYS A 241 -15.68 -9.44 4.55
C CYS A 241 -14.23 -8.95 4.46
N VAL A 242 -13.30 -9.89 4.40
CA VAL A 242 -11.85 -9.64 4.51
C VAL A 242 -11.21 -10.32 3.30
N TRP A 243 -10.80 -9.56 2.28
CA TRP A 243 -10.15 -10.11 1.10
C TRP A 243 -8.69 -10.43 1.40
N VAL A 244 -8.41 -11.66 1.80
CA VAL A 244 -7.07 -12.11 2.16
C VAL A 244 -6.17 -12.21 0.92
N LYS A 245 -5.29 -11.24 0.70
CA LYS A 245 -4.23 -11.28 -0.31
C LYS A 245 -3.11 -12.25 0.13
N PRO A 246 -2.51 -13.02 -0.80
CA PRO A 246 -1.49 -14.02 -0.46
C PRO A 246 -0.26 -13.37 0.21
N ASN A 247 0.05 -12.13 -0.17
CA ASN A 247 1.04 -11.28 0.49
C ASN A 247 0.33 -10.17 1.29
N GLY A 248 0.80 -9.91 2.51
CA GLY A 248 0.27 -8.81 3.32
C GLY A 248 0.65 -7.47 2.71
N GLY A 249 -0.27 -6.51 2.70
CA GLY A 249 0.08 -5.11 2.53
C GLY A 249 1.18 -4.75 3.54
N MET A 250 2.17 -3.99 3.07
CA MET A 250 3.33 -3.66 3.88
C MET A 250 2.92 -2.69 4.99
N GLY A 251 3.16 -3.09 6.25
CA GLY A 251 2.92 -2.31 7.46
C GLY A 251 3.42 -3.05 8.71
N SER A 252 3.93 -2.30 9.69
CA SER A 252 4.72 -2.79 10.84
C SER A 252 4.06 -3.86 11.71
N PHE A 253 3.00 -3.51 12.43
CA PHE A 253 2.56 -4.30 13.60
C PHE A 253 1.59 -5.45 13.25
N TYR A 254 0.56 -5.17 12.46
CA TYR A 254 -0.35 -6.16 11.90
C TYR A 254 -0.39 -5.98 10.39
N ARG A 255 0.38 -6.81 9.67
CA ARG A 255 0.39 -6.81 8.20
C ARG A 255 -1.03 -7.03 7.70
N SER A 256 -1.65 -6.01 7.10
CA SER A 256 -2.98 -6.18 6.56
C SER A 256 -2.89 -7.04 5.30
N ARG A 257 -3.07 -8.34 5.48
CA ARG A 257 -3.37 -9.25 4.38
C ARG A 257 -4.75 -9.03 3.81
N HIS A 258 -5.48 -7.98 4.18
CA HIS A 258 -6.89 -7.89 3.84
C HIS A 258 -7.36 -6.52 3.40
N GLU A 259 -8.23 -6.53 2.40
CA GLU A 259 -9.17 -5.43 2.16
C GLU A 259 -10.51 -5.75 2.80
N LEU A 260 -11.28 -4.73 3.12
CA LEU A 260 -12.57 -4.89 3.77
C LEU A 260 -13.68 -4.73 2.74
N ARG A 261 -14.59 -5.69 2.70
CA ARG A 261 -15.75 -5.70 1.82
C ARG A 261 -16.98 -5.75 2.71
N GLU A 262 -17.74 -4.68 2.76
CA GLU A 262 -18.93 -4.65 3.59
C GLU A 262 -20.13 -5.22 2.84
N LYS A 263 -20.88 -6.15 3.44
CA LYS A 263 -22.17 -6.63 2.92
C LYS A 263 -23.29 -5.79 3.52
N ARG A 264 -24.23 -5.30 2.71
CA ARG A 264 -25.33 -4.44 3.19
C ARG A 264 -26.68 -4.87 2.64
N ASP A 265 -27.75 -4.55 3.36
CA ASP A 265 -29.15 -4.73 2.95
C ASP A 265 -29.91 -3.41 3.05
N VAL A 266 -31.02 -3.30 2.32
CA VAL A 266 -31.95 -2.19 2.36
C VAL A 266 -33.16 -2.64 3.17
N ASP A 267 -33.12 -2.45 4.49
CA ASP A 267 -34.26 -2.82 5.32
C ASP A 267 -35.22 -1.64 5.50
N GLU A 268 -36.45 -1.78 5.00
CA GLU A 268 -37.55 -0.85 5.31
C GLU A 268 -38.52 -1.39 6.37
N ASN A 269 -38.34 -2.61 6.89
CA ASN A 269 -38.98 -3.16 8.10
C ASN A 269 -38.95 -4.69 8.00
N ILE A 270 -38.01 -5.37 8.66
CA ILE A 270 -38.18 -6.80 8.98
C ILE A 270 -38.24 -6.98 10.49
N LYS A 271 -39.47 -6.87 11.01
CA LYS A 271 -39.90 -7.67 12.16
C LYS A 271 -40.14 -9.11 11.69
N ARG A 272 -39.17 -10.00 11.91
CA ARG A 272 -39.31 -11.31 12.60
C ARG A 272 -38.13 -12.21 12.37
#